data_AF-A0A7X5SBK3-F1
#
_entry.id   AF-A0A7X5SBK3-F1
#
_cell.length_a   1.000
_cell.length_b   1.000
_cell.length_c   1.000
_cell.angle_alpha   90.00
_cell.angle_beta   90.00
_cell.angle_gamma   90.00
#
_symmetry.space_group_name_H-M   'P 1'
#
loop_
_entity.id
_entity.type
_entity.pdbx_description
1 polymer ?
#
loop_
_entity_poly.entity_id
_entity_poly.type
_entity_poly.pdbx_seq_one_letter_code
_entity_poly.pdbx_strand_id
1 'polypeptide(L)'
;LAQEARLREILSRYCALLREPIWIGSDTQAINPEPPPWRMHDAVPLHPVQAWRRQREFAARFERNFEPLCCMPVRAEEGSDAVGLLWVQDGATYGTSDNRNLSVFLRGMLLDDNARELLPPWAGFIGGVIESNRLTPTASREDLQRDATYA
;
A
#
# COMPACT_ATOMS: atom_id res chain seq x y z
N LEU A 1 -1.45 -29.53 -9.41
CA LEU A 1 -2.34 -28.40 -9.79
C LEU A 1 -2.23 -27.35 -8.70
N ALA A 2 -1.81 -26.13 -9.01
CA ALA A 2 -1.78 -25.06 -8.01
C ALA A 2 -3.21 -24.85 -7.50
N GLN A 3 -3.41 -24.86 -6.17
CA GLN A 3 -4.71 -24.60 -5.58
C GLN A 3 -5.10 -23.15 -5.90
N GLU A 4 -6.19 -22.95 -6.63
CA GLU A 4 -6.63 -21.62 -7.09
C GLU A 4 -6.74 -20.61 -5.95
N ALA A 5 -7.20 -21.05 -4.77
CA ALA A 5 -7.24 -20.26 -3.55
C ALA A 5 -5.85 -19.72 -3.14
N ARG A 6 -4.80 -20.55 -3.23
CA ARG A 6 -3.44 -20.15 -2.90
C ARG A 6 -2.87 -19.18 -3.93
N LEU A 7 -3.19 -19.39 -5.22
CA LEU A 7 -2.81 -18.46 -6.28
C LEU A 7 -3.47 -17.09 -6.05
N ARG A 8 -4.77 -17.08 -5.73
CA ARG A 8 -5.50 -15.86 -5.40
C ARG A 8 -4.90 -15.14 -4.20
N GLU A 9 -4.60 -15.85 -3.12
CA GLU A 9 -3.97 -15.26 -1.94
C GLU A 9 -2.64 -14.57 -2.30
N ILE A 10 -1.77 -15.24 -3.06
CA ILE A 10 -0.47 -14.71 -3.44
C ILE A 10 -0.64 -13.51 -4.38
N LEU A 11 -1.41 -13.65 -5.47
CA LEU A 11 -1.57 -12.57 -6.45
C LEU A 11 -2.27 -11.34 -5.84
N SER A 12 -3.27 -11.54 -4.98
CA SER A 12 -3.94 -10.45 -4.28
C SER A 12 -3.03 -9.72 -3.29
N ARG A 13 -1.97 -10.36 -2.78
CA ARG A 13 -0.96 -9.71 -1.94
C ARG A 13 0.06 -8.96 -2.79
N TYR A 14 0.70 -9.66 -3.74
CA TYR A 14 1.85 -9.11 -4.45
C TYR A 14 1.51 -8.19 -5.62
N CYS A 15 0.33 -8.35 -6.20
CA CYS A 15 -0.05 -7.67 -7.43
C CYS A 15 -1.27 -6.76 -7.28
N ALA A 16 -1.68 -6.47 -6.04
CA ALA A 16 -2.84 -5.65 -5.69
C ALA A 16 -2.87 -4.29 -6.39
N LEU A 17 -1.67 -3.73 -6.69
CA LEU A 17 -1.52 -2.41 -7.28
C LEU A 17 -0.95 -2.45 -8.71
N LEU A 18 -0.89 -3.61 -9.40
CA LEU A 18 -0.51 -3.59 -10.81
C LEU A 18 -1.52 -2.77 -11.62
N ARG A 19 -1.03 -2.12 -12.68
CA ARG A 19 -1.87 -1.31 -13.58
C ARG A 19 -2.73 -2.19 -14.48
N GLU A 20 -2.19 -3.33 -14.88
CA GLU A 20 -2.91 -4.31 -15.70
C GLU A 20 -3.89 -5.10 -14.83
N PRO A 21 -5.13 -5.32 -15.28
CA PRO A 21 -6.11 -6.12 -14.56
C PRO A 21 -5.68 -7.60 -14.56
N ILE A 22 -5.68 -8.22 -13.38
CA ILE A 22 -5.24 -9.61 -13.21
C ILE A 22 -6.45 -10.49 -12.94
N TRP A 23 -6.61 -11.49 -13.80
CA TRP A 23 -7.71 -12.44 -13.79
C TRP A 23 -7.19 -13.82 -13.37
N ILE A 24 -8.00 -14.54 -12.59
CA ILE A 24 -7.68 -15.90 -12.16
C ILE A 24 -8.73 -16.84 -12.75
N GLY A 25 -8.27 -17.80 -13.56
CA GLY A 25 -9.15 -18.78 -14.19
C GLY A 25 -10.24 -18.12 -15.03
N SER A 26 -11.50 -18.41 -14.70
CA SER A 26 -12.69 -17.89 -15.38
C SER A 26 -13.44 -16.82 -14.57
N ASP A 27 -12.76 -16.17 -13.62
CA ASP A 27 -13.36 -15.10 -12.82
C ASP A 27 -13.90 -13.96 -13.69
N THR A 28 -14.99 -13.36 -13.22
CA THR A 28 -15.62 -12.20 -13.86
C THR A 28 -15.16 -10.86 -13.28
N GLN A 29 -14.31 -10.90 -12.25
CA GLN A 29 -13.70 -9.71 -11.64
C GLN A 29 -12.18 -9.89 -11.50
N ALA A 30 -11.42 -8.87 -11.88
CA ALA A 30 -9.99 -8.82 -11.62
C ALA A 30 -9.71 -8.68 -10.13
N ILE A 31 -8.56 -9.17 -9.65
CA ILE A 31 -8.17 -9.05 -8.24
C ILE A 31 -7.84 -7.60 -7.81
N ASN A 32 -7.50 -6.76 -8.79
CA ASN A 32 -7.13 -5.35 -8.65
C ASN A 32 -8.08 -4.45 -9.47
N PRO A 33 -9.40 -4.47 -9.20
CA PRO A 33 -10.38 -3.83 -10.07
C PRO A 33 -10.33 -2.29 -10.00
N GLU A 34 -9.82 -1.74 -8.89
CA GLU A 34 -9.76 -0.31 -8.65
C GLU A 34 -8.31 0.16 -8.48
N PRO A 35 -7.90 1.24 -9.16
CA PRO A 35 -6.59 1.83 -8.96
C PRO A 35 -6.48 2.47 -7.56
N PRO A 36 -5.26 2.59 -7.01
CA PRO A 36 -5.07 3.25 -5.73
C PRO A 36 -5.42 4.76 -5.82
N PRO A 37 -5.84 5.38 -4.69
CA PRO A 37 -6.35 6.76 -4.67
C PRO A 37 -5.42 7.81 -5.30
N TRP A 38 -4.10 7.62 -5.22
CA TRP A 38 -3.09 8.58 -5.73
C TRP A 38 -2.89 8.55 -7.25
N ARG A 39 -3.39 7.53 -7.96
CA ARG A 39 -3.23 7.41 -9.43
C ARG A 39 -4.33 8.11 -10.24
N MET A 40 -5.25 8.80 -9.59
CA MET A 40 -6.41 9.46 -10.22
C MET A 40 -6.07 10.84 -10.84
N HIS A 41 -4.88 10.99 -11.43
CA HIS A 41 -4.37 12.29 -11.91
C HIS A 41 -5.25 12.95 -13.00
N ASP A 42 -5.97 12.15 -13.80
CA ASP A 42 -6.82 12.63 -14.90
C ASP A 42 -8.33 12.57 -14.59
N ALA A 43 -8.70 12.27 -13.34
CA ALA A 43 -10.10 12.17 -12.95
C ALA A 43 -10.69 13.54 -12.61
N VAL A 44 -11.99 13.71 -12.87
CA VAL A 44 -12.77 14.84 -12.33
C VAL A 44 -12.51 14.97 -10.84
N PRO A 45 -12.17 16.16 -10.32
CA PRO A 45 -11.93 16.37 -8.90
C PRO A 45 -13.11 15.85 -8.07
N LEU A 46 -12.83 14.87 -7.22
CA LEU A 46 -13.84 14.29 -6.34
C LEU A 46 -14.23 15.31 -5.26
N HIS A 47 -15.50 15.27 -4.85
CA HIS A 47 -15.91 15.96 -3.64
C HIS A 47 -15.11 15.43 -2.43
N PRO A 48 -14.68 16.27 -1.47
CA PRO A 48 -13.82 15.84 -0.36
C PRO A 48 -14.31 14.59 0.40
N VAL A 49 -15.63 14.48 0.61
CA VAL A 49 -16.24 13.30 1.27
C VAL A 49 -16.07 12.02 0.45
N GLN A 50 -16.17 12.09 -0.88
CA GLN A 50 -15.96 10.93 -1.76
C GLN A 50 -14.50 10.52 -1.78
N ALA A 51 -13.58 11.48 -1.83
CA ALA A 51 -12.14 11.22 -1.75
C ALA A 51 -11.78 10.54 -0.42
N TRP A 52 -12.30 11.04 0.70
CA TRP A 52 -12.11 10.45 2.02
C TRP A 52 -12.65 9.02 2.12
N ARG A 53 -13.86 8.76 1.63
CA ARG A 53 -14.44 7.40 1.63
C ARG A 53 -13.55 6.42 0.86
N ARG A 54 -13.12 6.78 -0.35
CA ARG A 54 -12.23 5.94 -1.16
C ARG A 54 -10.88 5.69 -0.50
N GLN A 55 -10.28 6.71 0.11
CA GLN A 55 -9.03 6.55 0.85
C GLN A 55 -9.19 5.57 2.01
N ARG A 56 -10.30 5.67 2.76
CA ARG A 56 -10.59 4.78 3.88
C ARG A 56 -10.92 3.36 3.43
N GLU A 57 -11.67 3.17 2.35
CA GLU A 57 -11.93 1.86 1.72
C GLU A 57 -10.64 1.22 1.23
N PHE A 58 -9.75 2.01 0.62
CA PHE A 58 -8.42 1.54 0.25
C PHE A 58 -7.60 1.10 1.47
N ALA A 59 -7.51 1.94 2.50
CA ALA A 59 -6.77 1.63 3.73
C ALA A 59 -7.29 0.34 4.39
N ALA A 60 -8.61 0.15 4.46
CA ALA A 60 -9.24 -1.04 5.04
C ALA A 60 -8.96 -2.34 4.26
N ARG A 61 -8.50 -2.28 3.00
CA ARG A 61 -8.05 -3.47 2.24
C ARG A 61 -6.65 -3.92 2.65
N PHE A 62 -5.82 -3.02 3.16
CA PHE A 62 -4.43 -3.28 3.54
C PHE A 62 -4.27 -3.43 5.06
N GLU A 63 -5.12 -2.76 5.84
CA GLU A 63 -5.17 -2.91 7.28
C GLU A 63 -6.00 -4.13 7.67
N ARG A 64 -5.44 -4.98 8.55
CA ARG A 64 -6.08 -6.24 8.98
C ARG A 64 -6.48 -6.23 10.45
N ASN A 65 -5.82 -5.40 11.25
CA ASN A 65 -5.92 -5.47 12.71
C ASN A 65 -6.63 -4.26 13.32
N PHE A 66 -6.67 -3.14 12.60
CA PHE A 66 -7.11 -1.85 13.11
C PHE A 66 -8.10 -1.14 12.19
N GLU A 67 -8.89 -0.21 12.72
CA GLU A 67 -9.70 0.67 11.89
C GLU A 67 -8.86 1.88 11.41
N PRO A 68 -8.82 2.17 10.10
CA PRO A 68 -8.22 3.42 9.60
C PRO A 68 -9.11 4.62 9.94
N LEU A 69 -8.67 5.44 10.91
CA LEU A 69 -9.43 6.59 11.41
C LEU A 69 -9.31 7.81 10.51
N CYS A 70 -8.09 8.11 10.07
CA CYS A 70 -7.76 9.27 9.25
C CYS A 70 -6.73 8.88 8.20
N CYS A 71 -6.96 9.25 6.95
CA CYS A 71 -6.07 8.95 5.84
C CYS A 71 -5.32 10.23 5.40
N MET A 72 -4.03 10.08 5.13
CA MET A 72 -3.10 11.16 4.78
C MET A 72 -2.38 10.79 3.48
N PRO A 73 -2.65 11.49 2.36
CA PRO A 73 -1.97 11.23 1.09
C PRO A 73 -0.48 11.56 1.19
N VAL A 74 0.36 10.64 0.71
CA VAL A 74 1.79 10.89 0.47
C VAL A 74 1.94 11.37 -0.96
N ARG A 75 2.66 12.48 -1.13
CA ARG A 75 2.91 13.10 -2.43
C ARG A 75 4.41 13.06 -2.71
N ALA A 76 4.75 12.94 -3.99
CA ALA A 76 6.13 13.06 -4.42
C ALA A 76 6.64 14.48 -4.11
N GLU A 77 7.92 14.56 -3.74
CA GLU A 77 8.63 15.80 -3.42
C GLU A 77 9.95 15.84 -4.19
N GLU A 78 10.69 16.95 -4.07
CA GLU A 78 12.00 17.05 -4.71
C GLU A 78 12.95 15.97 -4.13
N GLY A 79 13.47 15.10 -5.00
CA GLY A 79 14.35 13.99 -4.60
C GLY A 79 13.66 12.63 -4.48
N SER A 80 12.35 12.59 -4.21
CA SER A 80 11.60 11.32 -4.01
C SER A 80 10.33 11.26 -4.85
N ASP A 81 10.13 10.15 -5.58
CA ASP A 81 8.89 9.89 -6.33
C ASP A 81 7.86 9.08 -5.52
N ALA A 82 8.09 8.91 -4.22
CA ALA A 82 7.20 8.17 -3.35
C ALA A 82 5.82 8.83 -3.30
N VAL A 83 4.78 8.04 -3.62
CA VAL A 83 3.37 8.42 -3.52
C VAL A 83 2.63 7.33 -2.77
N GLY A 84 1.51 7.67 -2.13
CA GLY A 84 0.86 6.67 -1.30
C GLY A 84 -0.24 7.21 -0.42
N LEU A 85 -0.57 6.42 0.59
CA LEU A 85 -1.54 6.76 1.61
C LEU A 85 -1.08 6.21 2.95
N LEU A 86 -0.95 7.08 3.94
CA LEU A 86 -0.79 6.70 5.33
C LEU A 86 -2.14 6.79 6.03
N TRP A 87 -2.31 6.07 7.14
CA TRP A 87 -3.47 6.20 8.00
C TRP A 87 -3.13 6.07 9.48
N VAL A 88 -3.94 6.73 10.31
CA VAL A 88 -3.94 6.57 11.76
C VAL A 88 -4.78 5.34 12.10
N GLN A 89 -4.19 4.39 12.81
CA GLN A 89 -4.86 3.22 13.37
C GLN A 89 -5.57 3.58 14.67
N ASP A 90 -6.66 2.88 14.99
CA ASP A 90 -7.40 3.04 16.24
C ASP A 90 -6.71 2.46 17.48
N GLY A 91 -5.66 1.65 17.27
CA GLY A 91 -4.79 1.16 18.36
C GLY A 91 -5.50 0.25 19.35
N ALA A 92 -6.55 -0.47 18.92
CA ALA A 92 -7.39 -1.33 19.77
C ALA A 92 -6.69 -2.61 20.29
N THR A 93 -5.36 -2.58 20.52
CA THR A 93 -4.57 -3.71 21.01
C THR A 93 -3.96 -3.41 22.38
N TYR A 94 -3.99 -4.41 23.27
CA TYR A 94 -3.46 -4.31 24.64
C TYR A 94 -2.00 -4.78 24.77
N GLY A 95 -1.30 -5.06 23.65
CA GLY A 95 -0.05 -5.84 23.65
C GLY A 95 1.23 -5.09 23.28
N THR A 96 1.18 -4.09 22.41
CA THR A 96 2.36 -3.34 21.95
C THR A 96 1.97 -1.90 21.61
N SER A 97 2.88 -0.96 21.88
CA SER A 97 2.75 0.43 21.45
C SER A 97 3.31 0.67 20.04
N ASP A 98 4.01 -0.31 19.47
CA ASP A 98 4.54 -0.26 18.10
C ASP A 98 3.72 -1.16 17.17
N ASN A 99 2.73 -0.55 16.52
CA ASN A 99 1.90 -1.15 15.48
C ASN A 99 2.22 -0.57 14.09
N ARG A 100 3.43 0.01 13.90
CA ARG A 100 3.87 0.51 12.60
C ARG A 100 3.73 -0.59 11.54
N ASN A 101 2.98 -0.29 10.49
CA ASN A 101 2.72 -1.21 9.40
C ASN A 101 2.83 -0.46 8.08
N LEU A 102 3.86 -0.76 7.28
CA LEU A 102 4.06 -0.08 6.00
C LEU A 102 4.34 -1.10 4.90
N SER A 103 3.50 -1.08 3.86
CA SER A 103 3.77 -1.81 2.63
C SER A 103 4.38 -0.91 1.58
N VAL A 104 5.43 -1.39 0.92
CA VAL A 104 6.14 -0.71 -0.16
C VAL A 104 5.91 -1.44 -1.46
N PHE A 105 5.45 -0.70 -2.46
CA PHE A 105 5.27 -1.17 -3.82
C PHE A 105 6.30 -0.52 -4.74
N LEU A 106 6.93 -1.33 -5.59
CA LEU A 106 7.76 -0.86 -6.68
C LEU A 106 7.03 -1.11 -7.99
N ARG A 107 6.66 -0.04 -8.71
CA ARG A 107 5.93 -0.12 -9.99
C ARG A 107 4.65 -0.97 -9.90
N GLY A 108 3.92 -0.84 -8.78
CA GLY A 108 2.69 -1.58 -8.50
C GLY A 108 2.84 -3.02 -8.02
N MET A 109 4.07 -3.53 -7.87
CA MET A 109 4.34 -4.86 -7.29
C MET A 109 4.82 -4.70 -5.85
N LEU A 110 4.28 -5.50 -4.93
CA LEU A 110 4.70 -5.49 -3.53
C LEU A 110 6.16 -5.93 -3.44
N LEU A 111 6.97 -5.11 -2.78
CA LEU A 111 8.37 -5.40 -2.51
C LEU A 111 8.57 -5.88 -1.08
N ASP A 112 8.02 -5.12 -0.13
CA ASP A 112 8.08 -5.40 1.30
C ASP A 112 6.74 -5.01 1.93
N ASP A 113 6.15 -5.87 2.75
CA ASP A 113 4.91 -5.58 3.49
C ASP A 113 5.11 -5.29 4.97
N ASN A 114 6.36 -5.16 5.42
CA ASN A 114 6.70 -4.80 6.79
C ASN A 114 7.86 -3.78 6.85
N ALA A 115 7.83 -2.78 5.96
CA ALA A 115 8.83 -1.73 5.88
C ALA A 115 8.69 -0.66 6.98
N ARG A 116 8.39 -1.07 8.21
CA ARG A 116 8.11 -0.19 9.36
C ARG A 116 9.28 0.73 9.72
N GLU A 117 10.50 0.39 9.32
CA GLU A 117 11.71 1.17 9.59
C GLU A 117 11.77 2.46 8.75
N LEU A 118 10.93 2.58 7.71
CA LEU A 118 10.72 3.84 6.99
C LEU A 118 9.86 4.84 7.78
N LEU A 119 9.11 4.36 8.77
CA LEU A 119 8.33 5.21 9.65
C LEU A 119 9.16 5.61 10.87
N PRO A 120 9.06 6.87 11.32
CA PRO A 120 9.73 7.31 12.54
C PRO A 120 9.40 6.39 13.74
N PRO A 121 10.35 6.13 14.66
CA PRO A 121 10.11 5.22 15.79
C PRO A 121 8.93 5.61 16.70
N TRP A 122 8.55 6.90 16.73
CA TRP A 122 7.40 7.38 17.49
C TRP A 122 6.05 7.06 16.84
N ALA A 123 6.03 6.72 15.55
CA ALA A 123 4.82 6.58 14.75
C ALA A 123 4.17 5.20 14.91
N GLY A 124 4.17 4.64 16.12
CA GLY A 124 3.63 3.34 16.51
C GLY A 124 2.14 3.10 16.15
N PHE A 125 1.44 4.12 15.69
CA PHE A 125 0.01 4.13 15.36
C PHE A 125 -0.25 4.39 13.87
N ILE A 126 0.78 4.36 13.04
CA ILE A 126 0.68 4.63 11.60
C ILE A 126 0.74 3.33 10.80
N GLY A 127 -0.31 3.12 10.00
CA GLY A 127 -0.32 2.18 8.90
C GLY A 127 -0.11 2.91 7.56
N GLY A 128 0.27 2.20 6.51
CA GLY A 128 0.40 2.84 5.21
C GLY A 128 0.75 1.93 4.05
N VAL A 129 0.53 2.48 2.86
CA VAL A 129 1.07 1.96 1.61
C VAL A 129 1.80 3.09 0.90
N ILE A 130 3.05 2.84 0.51
CA ILE A 130 3.79 3.71 -0.39
C ILE A 130 4.14 2.98 -1.69
N GLU A 131 4.22 3.72 -2.76
CA GLU A 131 4.61 3.27 -4.09
C GLU A 131 5.69 4.20 -4.64
N SER A 132 6.71 3.60 -5.26
CA SER A 132 7.73 4.31 -6.05
C SER A 132 7.95 3.60 -7.38
N ASN A 133 8.51 4.30 -8.36
CA ASN A 133 9.02 3.72 -9.60
C ASN A 133 10.56 3.70 -9.66
N ARG A 134 11.23 4.43 -8.75
CA ARG A 134 12.68 4.69 -8.72
C ARG A 134 13.43 3.95 -7.62
N LEU A 135 12.77 3.48 -6.57
CA LEU A 135 13.43 2.71 -5.50
C LEU A 135 14.19 1.50 -6.06
N THR A 136 15.39 1.26 -5.52
CA THR A 136 16.26 0.15 -5.93
C THR A 136 16.03 -1.07 -5.03
N PRO A 137 15.52 -2.19 -5.55
CA PRO A 137 15.34 -3.39 -4.75
C PRO A 137 16.68 -4.09 -4.47
N THR A 138 16.76 -4.87 -3.40
CA THR A 138 17.86 -5.81 -3.16
C THR A 138 17.87 -6.93 -4.22
N ALA A 139 18.94 -7.72 -4.27
CA ALA A 139 19.07 -8.83 -5.23
C ALA A 139 17.97 -9.89 -5.08
N SER A 140 17.47 -10.12 -3.85
CA SER A 140 16.33 -11.02 -3.59
C SER A 140 14.98 -10.41 -4.00
N ARG A 141 14.90 -9.09 -4.16
CA ARG A 141 13.66 -8.31 -4.35
C ARG A 141 12.65 -8.48 -3.21
N GLU A 142 13.16 -8.62 -1.99
CA GLU A 142 12.33 -8.72 -0.77
C GLU A 142 12.55 -7.52 0.16
N ASP A 143 13.48 -6.63 -0.18
CA ASP A 143 13.84 -5.45 0.61
C ASP A 143 14.41 -4.35 -0.30
N LEU A 144 14.65 -3.17 0.25
CA LEU A 144 15.22 -1.99 -0.40
C LEU A 144 16.71 -1.84 -0.13
N GLN A 145 17.45 -1.37 -1.14
CA GLN A 145 18.79 -0.88 -0.91
C GLN A 145 18.73 0.48 -0.21
N ARG A 146 19.53 0.66 0.83
CA ARG A 146 19.69 1.95 1.55
C ARG A 146 20.61 2.88 0.75
N ASP A 147 20.15 3.28 -0.43
CA ASP A 147 20.85 4.19 -1.33
C ASP A 147 20.35 5.64 -1.19
N ALA A 148 20.84 6.54 -2.04
CA ALA A 148 20.46 7.96 -1.98
C ALA A 148 18.95 8.22 -2.23
N THR A 149 18.22 7.26 -2.80
CA THR A 149 16.77 7.33 -3.04
C THR A 149 15.97 6.88 -1.81
N TYR A 150 16.59 6.14 -0.89
CA TYR A 150 15.98 5.68 0.36
C TYR A 150 15.93 6.79 1.43
N ALA A 151 16.81 7.78 1.33
CA ALA A 151 17.05 8.82 2.33
C ALA A 151 15.96 9.89 2.39
#